data_AF-A0AA36HVT7-F1
#
_entry.id   AF-A0AA36HVT7-F1
#
_cell.length_a   1.000
_cell.length_b   1.000
_cell.length_c   1.000
_cell.angle_alpha   90.00
_cell.angle_beta   90.00
_cell.angle_gamma   90.00
#
_symmetry.space_group_name_H-M   'P 1'
#
loop_
_entity.id
_entity.type
_entity.pdbx_description
1 polymer ?
#
loop_
_entity_poly.entity_id
_entity_poly.type
_entity_poly.pdbx_seq_one_letter_code
_entity_poly.pdbx_strand_id
1 'polypeptide(L)'
;MGQDLAKECGCGYGDEEGMQEQRVEIDQSAVRGATGSKFAGSPLSQEDEEFFVAPPAEPQPAAKPAAKPAAKPAAKPAAKPAAAAAGASSAASPSSKPRKISLETILRDLEASEESSYGGAFQSMAAGQAALQTDHQELRRFIEEHTTMAMLTYQHTFVTLRPTRSERPRCQSLPPKGRSWSPAKDARRADRSLDVWAQGAGACAWGAACHFCHQPHQKRQKLDRNQRQAMRSMTQREALQMLVEKLGERAAATQLSLQVQPILDILHEQLAETPEGRPSLSQSQGRNIACAVSKMSCRMMIQALLPASRLEAPQIRQVQRHLEVLKSHLAQQD
;
A
#
# COMPACT_ATOMS: atom_id res chain seq x y z
N MET A 1 -27.63 -4.13 -27.28
CA MET A 1 -26.54 -5.09 -27.54
C MET A 1 -25.46 -4.84 -26.50
N GLY A 2 -25.51 -5.54 -25.36
CA GLY A 2 -24.50 -5.44 -24.30
C GLY A 2 -23.82 -6.80 -24.20
N GLN A 3 -22.57 -6.88 -24.68
CA GLN A 3 -21.78 -8.10 -24.62
C GLN A 3 -21.07 -8.19 -23.26
N ASP A 4 -21.16 -9.39 -22.68
CA ASP A 4 -20.53 -9.80 -21.44
C ASP A 4 -19.00 -9.68 -21.49
N LEU A 5 -18.45 -8.64 -20.84
CA LEU A 5 -17.01 -8.45 -20.64
C LEU A 5 -16.48 -9.12 -19.36
N ALA A 6 -17.27 -9.98 -18.71
CA ALA A 6 -16.92 -10.54 -17.40
C ALA A 6 -15.98 -11.76 -17.44
N LYS A 7 -15.58 -12.28 -18.62
CA LYS A 7 -14.92 -13.60 -18.73
C LYS A 7 -13.39 -13.61 -18.86
N GLU A 8 -12.71 -12.47 -18.93
CA GLU A 8 -11.24 -12.46 -19.18
C GLU A 8 -10.36 -12.01 -18.02
N CYS A 9 -10.93 -11.67 -16.85
CA CYS A 9 -10.10 -11.48 -15.67
C CYS A 9 -9.76 -12.85 -15.05
N GLY A 10 -8.62 -13.43 -15.46
CA GLY A 10 -8.05 -14.69 -14.95
C GLY A 10 -7.64 -14.69 -13.47
N CYS A 11 -8.43 -14.04 -12.61
CA CYS A 11 -8.39 -14.23 -11.17
C CYS A 11 -9.34 -15.37 -10.80
N GLY A 12 -8.94 -16.60 -11.11
CA GLY A 12 -9.61 -17.82 -10.67
C GLY A 12 -9.61 -17.92 -9.15
N TYR A 13 -10.63 -17.36 -8.52
CA TYR A 13 -11.22 -17.94 -7.32
C TYR A 13 -12.35 -18.82 -7.84
N GLY A 14 -12.15 -20.14 -7.75
CA GLY A 14 -13.19 -21.09 -8.07
C GLY A 14 -14.41 -20.83 -7.20
N ASP A 15 -15.54 -20.58 -7.84
CA ASP A 15 -16.84 -20.87 -7.25
C ASP A 15 -16.91 -22.40 -7.09
N GLU A 16 -16.79 -22.89 -5.85
CA GLU A 16 -17.17 -24.25 -5.48
C GLU A 16 -18.70 -24.36 -5.39
N GLU A 17 -19.40 -24.04 -6.48
CA GLU A 17 -20.83 -24.35 -6.61
C GLU A 17 -21.05 -25.26 -7.82
N GLY A 18 -21.28 -26.54 -7.53
CA GLY A 18 -21.92 -27.47 -8.46
C GLY A 18 -21.01 -28.46 -9.19
N MET A 19 -20.24 -29.28 -8.47
CA MET A 19 -19.90 -30.62 -9.00
C MET A 19 -21.19 -31.46 -9.00
N GLN A 20 -21.93 -31.41 -10.11
CA GLN A 20 -22.75 -32.54 -10.51
C GLN A 20 -21.78 -33.65 -10.89
N GLU A 21 -21.76 -34.73 -10.10
CA GLU A 21 -21.13 -35.99 -10.46
C GLU A 21 -21.77 -36.51 -11.76
N GLN A 22 -21.20 -36.15 -12.89
CA GLN A 22 -21.44 -36.86 -14.14
C GLN A 22 -20.63 -38.15 -14.07
N ARG A 23 -21.26 -39.17 -13.47
CA ARG A 23 -20.79 -40.55 -13.48
C ARG A 23 -20.78 -41.03 -14.94
N VAL A 24 -19.64 -40.85 -15.61
CA VAL A 24 -19.40 -41.45 -16.92
C VAL A 24 -19.19 -42.94 -16.67
N GLU A 25 -20.24 -43.71 -16.95
CA GLU A 25 -20.19 -45.16 -17.05
C GLU A 25 -19.37 -45.50 -18.30
N ILE A 26 -18.08 -45.78 -18.11
CA ILE A 26 -17.20 -46.24 -19.18
C ILE A 26 -17.50 -47.72 -19.40
N ASP A 27 -18.30 -48.02 -20.42
CA ASP A 27 -18.55 -49.38 -20.88
C ASP A 27 -17.29 -49.93 -21.57
N GLN A 28 -16.59 -50.84 -20.89
CA GLN A 28 -15.35 -51.48 -21.37
C GLN A 28 -15.60 -52.70 -22.27
N SER A 29 -16.66 -52.70 -23.09
CA SER A 29 -17.02 -53.87 -23.92
C SER A 29 -16.54 -53.83 -25.37
N ALA A 30 -15.78 -52.82 -25.80
CA ALA A 30 -15.32 -52.68 -27.20
C ALA A 30 -13.80 -52.79 -27.39
N VAL A 31 -13.19 -53.88 -26.93
CA VAL A 31 -11.90 -54.36 -27.46
C VAL A 31 -12.09 -55.77 -27.99
N ARG A 32 -12.57 -55.89 -29.22
CA ARG A 32 -12.35 -57.04 -30.11
C ARG A 32 -12.92 -56.77 -31.50
N GLY A 33 -12.05 -56.89 -32.50
CA GLY A 33 -12.43 -57.53 -33.76
C GLY A 33 -12.71 -56.63 -34.95
N ALA A 34 -11.73 -56.63 -35.85
CA ALA A 34 -11.89 -57.09 -37.23
C ALA A 34 -12.71 -56.25 -38.24
N THR A 35 -11.95 -55.81 -39.25
CA THR A 35 -12.24 -55.95 -40.69
C THR A 35 -13.52 -55.33 -41.25
N GLY A 36 -13.30 -54.23 -41.99
CA GLY A 36 -13.87 -54.03 -43.32
C GLY A 36 -15.31 -53.55 -43.37
N SER A 37 -15.51 -52.28 -43.76
CA SER A 37 -16.57 -51.94 -44.70
C SER A 37 -16.37 -50.53 -45.24
N LYS A 38 -16.75 -50.40 -46.52
CA LYS A 38 -16.68 -49.23 -47.38
C LYS A 38 -17.42 -48.04 -46.76
N PHE A 39 -16.81 -46.85 -46.78
CA PHE A 39 -17.58 -45.61 -46.80
C PHE A 39 -17.15 -44.74 -47.97
N ALA A 40 -18.15 -44.50 -48.82
CA ALA A 40 -18.09 -43.68 -50.01
C ALA A 40 -17.86 -42.22 -49.64
N GLY A 41 -17.10 -41.52 -50.49
CA GLY A 41 -16.70 -40.15 -50.27
C GLY A 41 -17.80 -39.11 -50.42
N SER A 42 -17.43 -37.89 -50.08
CA SER A 42 -17.84 -36.68 -50.79
C SER A 42 -16.67 -35.69 -50.78
N PRO A 43 -16.55 -34.86 -51.84
CA PRO A 43 -15.32 -34.18 -52.19
C PRO A 43 -15.20 -32.85 -51.45
N LEU A 44 -14.06 -32.63 -50.80
CA LEU A 44 -13.64 -31.31 -50.34
C LEU A 44 -12.88 -30.63 -51.47
N SER A 45 -13.39 -29.47 -51.84
CA SER A 45 -12.89 -28.52 -52.81
C SER A 45 -11.41 -28.17 -52.58
N GLN A 46 -10.71 -28.10 -53.70
CA GLN A 46 -9.28 -28.11 -53.88
C GLN A 46 -8.83 -26.71 -54.35
N GLU A 47 -8.91 -25.68 -53.54
CA GLU A 47 -8.38 -24.35 -53.91
C GLU A 47 -7.97 -23.63 -52.62
N ASP A 48 -6.71 -23.79 -52.21
CA ASP A 48 -5.90 -22.87 -51.38
C ASP A 48 -4.56 -23.57 -51.01
N GLU A 49 -3.84 -24.07 -52.02
CA GLU A 49 -2.41 -24.40 -51.89
C GLU A 49 -1.60 -23.23 -52.46
N GLU A 50 -1.42 -22.18 -51.69
CA GLU A 50 -0.43 -21.15 -52.01
C GLU A 50 0.37 -20.73 -50.78
N PHE A 51 1.65 -21.11 -50.80
CA PHE A 51 2.77 -20.35 -50.26
C PHE A 51 3.06 -20.43 -48.75
N PHE A 52 3.31 -21.64 -48.22
CA PHE A 52 4.15 -21.80 -47.02
C PHE A 52 5.62 -21.93 -47.42
N VAL A 53 6.33 -20.80 -47.47
CA VAL A 53 7.81 -20.78 -47.46
C VAL A 53 8.27 -21.08 -46.05
N ALA A 54 8.92 -22.23 -45.87
CA ALA A 54 9.53 -22.61 -44.61
C ALA A 54 10.59 -21.56 -44.18
N PRO A 55 10.56 -21.06 -42.93
CA PRO A 55 11.60 -20.17 -42.45
C PRO A 55 12.96 -20.91 -42.37
N PRO A 56 14.07 -20.25 -42.72
CA PRO A 56 15.40 -20.84 -42.67
C PRO A 56 15.81 -21.16 -41.22
N ALA A 57 16.43 -22.32 -41.04
CA ALA A 57 16.90 -22.83 -39.75
C ALA A 57 17.86 -21.84 -39.07
N GLU A 58 17.57 -21.53 -37.80
CA GLU A 58 18.43 -20.69 -36.96
C GLU A 58 19.78 -21.38 -36.71
N PRO A 59 20.91 -20.66 -36.85
CA PRO A 59 22.24 -21.18 -36.58
C PRO A 59 22.47 -21.39 -35.07
N GLN A 60 22.99 -22.57 -34.72
CA GLN A 60 23.38 -22.94 -33.36
C GLN A 60 24.41 -21.96 -32.78
N PRO A 61 24.27 -21.53 -31.51
CA PRO A 61 25.24 -20.64 -30.88
C PRO A 61 26.57 -21.37 -30.59
N ALA A 62 27.64 -20.80 -31.13
CA ALA A 62 29.02 -21.24 -30.97
C ALA A 62 29.50 -21.21 -29.50
N ALA A 63 30.41 -22.12 -29.21
CA ALA A 63 31.01 -22.39 -27.90
C ALA A 63 31.65 -21.16 -27.23
N LYS A 64 31.43 -21.03 -25.92
CA LYS A 64 32.11 -20.09 -25.02
C LYS A 64 33.60 -20.43 -24.91
N PRO A 65 34.53 -19.47 -25.09
CA PRO A 65 35.94 -19.68 -24.77
C PRO A 65 36.21 -19.57 -23.27
N ALA A 66 37.09 -20.45 -22.81
CA ALA A 66 37.55 -20.60 -21.44
C ALA A 66 38.30 -19.35 -20.92
N ALA A 67 37.95 -18.92 -19.71
CA ALA A 67 38.66 -17.88 -18.97
C ALA A 67 39.96 -18.43 -18.37
N LYS A 68 41.09 -17.80 -18.69
CA LYS A 68 42.41 -18.03 -18.08
C LYS A 68 42.55 -17.25 -16.77
N PRO A 69 43.32 -17.75 -15.78
CA PRO A 69 43.60 -17.06 -14.53
C PRO A 69 44.94 -16.29 -14.58
N ALA A 70 45.02 -15.15 -13.87
CA ALA A 70 46.16 -14.68 -13.06
C ALA A 70 46.15 -13.15 -12.90
N ALA A 71 46.23 -12.68 -11.65
CA ALA A 71 47.37 -11.89 -11.13
C ALA A 71 46.98 -11.11 -9.85
N LYS A 72 47.57 -11.51 -8.73
CA LYS A 72 47.90 -10.65 -7.57
C LYS A 72 48.95 -9.61 -8.03
N PRO A 73 49.00 -8.40 -7.43
CA PRO A 73 49.97 -8.21 -6.34
C PRO A 73 49.54 -7.27 -5.21
N ALA A 74 50.32 -7.38 -4.12
CA ALA A 74 50.24 -6.65 -2.86
C ALA A 74 50.64 -5.17 -2.94
N ALA A 75 50.23 -4.36 -1.97
CA ALA A 75 51.13 -3.70 -1.00
C ALA A 75 50.44 -2.55 -0.23
N LYS A 76 50.57 -2.61 1.10
CA LYS A 76 50.46 -1.47 2.05
C LYS A 76 51.57 -0.44 1.75
N PRO A 77 51.38 0.84 2.11
CA PRO A 77 52.08 1.31 3.31
C PRO A 77 51.26 2.26 4.19
N ALA A 78 51.56 2.18 5.49
CA ALA A 78 51.21 3.14 6.51
C ALA A 78 52.21 4.31 6.50
N ALA A 79 51.75 5.54 6.73
CA ALA A 79 52.52 6.57 7.44
C ALA A 79 51.62 7.74 7.86
N LYS A 80 51.73 8.10 9.15
CA LYS A 80 51.25 9.31 9.84
C LYS A 80 52.51 10.08 10.27
N PRO A 81 52.55 11.43 10.22
CA PRO A 81 52.49 12.26 11.44
C PRO A 81 51.67 13.57 11.22
N ALA A 82 50.77 14.00 12.11
CA ALA A 82 50.99 14.81 13.33
C ALA A 82 51.44 16.28 13.11
N ALA A 83 50.50 17.24 13.28
CA ALA A 83 50.65 18.62 13.79
C ALA A 83 49.22 19.23 13.90
N ALA A 84 48.62 19.50 15.07
CA ALA A 84 48.86 20.54 16.08
C ALA A 84 48.22 21.91 15.75
N ALA A 85 47.02 22.17 16.31
CA ALA A 85 46.49 23.48 16.79
C ALA A 85 45.08 23.23 17.38
N ALA A 86 44.92 23.08 18.70
CA ALA A 86 44.64 24.15 19.67
C ALA A 86 43.22 24.76 19.52
N GLY A 87 42.26 24.18 20.24
CA GLY A 87 40.91 24.69 20.45
C GLY A 87 40.24 23.88 21.55
N ALA A 88 40.40 24.31 22.81
CA ALA A 88 39.99 23.58 23.99
C ALA A 88 38.47 23.65 24.21
N SER A 89 37.79 22.53 24.01
CA SER A 89 36.46 22.25 24.57
C SER A 89 36.54 20.95 25.36
N SER A 90 36.31 21.06 26.67
CA SER A 90 36.47 20.04 27.69
C SER A 90 35.50 18.87 27.50
N ALA A 91 35.83 17.92 26.61
CA ALA A 91 35.12 16.66 26.47
C ALA A 91 35.64 15.65 27.50
N ALA A 92 34.98 15.57 28.65
CA ALA A 92 35.17 14.48 29.60
C ALA A 92 34.76 13.16 28.95
N SER A 93 35.67 12.18 28.91
CA SER A 93 35.41 10.83 28.39
C SER A 93 34.42 10.06 29.27
N PRO A 94 33.30 9.54 28.74
CA PRO A 94 32.43 8.67 29.49
C PRO A 94 32.80 7.20 29.25
N SER A 95 33.67 6.67 30.10
CA SER A 95 33.66 5.24 30.42
C SER A 95 32.56 5.02 31.45
N SER A 96 31.35 4.70 31.03
CA SER A 96 30.29 4.31 31.97
C SER A 96 29.34 3.30 31.38
N LYS A 97 29.16 2.21 32.13
CA LYS A 97 28.07 1.25 32.03
C LYS A 97 26.74 1.96 31.69
N PRO A 98 25.85 1.34 30.88
CA PRO A 98 24.58 1.95 30.50
C PRO A 98 23.78 2.29 31.76
N ARG A 99 23.72 3.59 32.08
CA ARG A 99 22.87 4.08 33.16
C ARG A 99 21.44 3.97 32.68
N LYS A 100 20.56 3.45 33.51
CA LYS A 100 19.11 3.49 33.27
C LYS A 100 18.72 4.97 33.28
N ILE A 101 18.50 5.56 32.13
CA ILE A 101 17.98 6.93 32.01
C ILE A 101 16.52 6.87 32.43
N SER A 102 16.15 7.65 33.44
CA SER A 102 14.76 7.73 33.89
C SER A 102 13.93 8.55 32.89
N LEU A 103 12.64 8.22 32.74
CA LEU A 103 11.72 8.98 31.89
C LEU A 103 11.68 10.46 32.30
N GLU A 104 11.72 10.75 33.61
CA GLU A 104 11.77 12.11 34.13
C GLU A 104 13.01 12.88 33.66
N THR A 105 14.16 12.21 33.54
CA THR A 105 15.38 12.82 32.99
C THR A 105 15.20 13.16 31.50
N ILE A 106 14.58 12.27 30.72
CA ILE A 106 14.35 12.50 29.29
C ILE A 106 13.37 13.66 29.08
N LEU A 107 12.30 13.72 29.86
CA LEU A 107 11.33 14.82 29.77
C LEU A 107 11.95 16.16 30.15
N ARG A 108 12.77 16.19 31.20
CA ARG A 108 13.46 17.41 31.64
C ARG A 108 14.49 17.89 30.61
N ASP A 109 15.20 16.97 29.95
CA ASP A 109 16.14 17.31 28.88
C ASP A 109 15.40 17.84 27.64
N LEU A 110 14.22 17.27 27.31
CA LEU A 110 13.39 17.77 26.20
C LEU A 110 12.85 19.17 26.50
N GLU A 111 12.28 19.40 27.69
CA GLU A 111 11.81 20.72 28.13
C GLU A 111 12.95 21.75 28.09
N ALA A 112 14.13 21.41 28.63
CA ALA A 112 15.29 22.30 28.59
C ALA A 112 15.77 22.59 27.16
N SER A 113 15.72 21.59 26.28
CA SER A 113 16.11 21.77 24.87
C SER A 113 15.13 22.67 24.12
N GLU A 114 13.84 22.54 24.39
CA GLU A 114 12.79 23.40 23.82
C GLU A 114 12.90 24.83 24.36
N GLU A 115 13.02 25.00 25.68
CA GLU A 115 13.22 26.32 26.32
C GLU A 115 14.46 27.03 25.79
N SER A 116 15.58 26.31 25.60
CA SER A 116 16.79 26.90 25.04
C SER A 116 16.63 27.33 23.58
N SER A 117 15.89 26.55 22.78
CA SER A 117 15.66 26.84 21.36
C SER A 117 14.71 28.02 21.18
N TYR A 118 13.61 28.05 21.93
CA TYR A 118 12.68 29.18 21.92
C TYR A 118 13.33 30.42 22.52
N GLY A 119 14.03 30.30 23.65
CA GLY A 119 14.71 31.42 24.30
C GLY A 119 15.69 32.14 23.39
N GLY A 120 16.51 31.39 22.63
CA GLY A 120 17.43 31.98 21.65
C GLY A 120 16.71 32.73 20.52
N ALA A 121 15.64 32.14 19.97
CA ALA A 121 14.83 32.79 18.94
C ALA A 121 14.17 34.07 19.45
N PHE A 122 13.56 34.04 20.65
CA PHE A 122 12.96 35.23 21.27
C PHE A 122 13.98 36.31 21.59
N GLN A 123 15.16 35.93 22.07
CA GLN A 123 16.23 36.87 22.36
C GLN A 123 16.78 37.53 21.08
N SER A 124 16.85 36.79 19.97
CA SER A 124 17.20 37.36 18.65
C SER A 124 16.12 38.30 18.11
N MET A 125 14.84 37.94 18.25
CA MET A 125 13.71 38.78 17.80
C MET A 125 13.56 40.05 18.64
N ALA A 126 13.89 39.99 19.93
CA ALA A 126 13.82 41.16 20.81
C ALA A 126 14.91 42.19 20.50
N ALA A 127 16.02 41.83 19.86
CA ALA A 127 17.14 42.73 19.52
C ALA A 127 17.61 43.61 20.70
N GLY A 128 17.53 43.11 21.94
CA GLY A 128 17.87 43.85 23.16
C GLY A 128 16.78 44.77 23.71
N GLN A 129 15.57 44.77 23.14
CA GLN A 129 14.41 45.45 23.72
C GLN A 129 13.90 44.70 24.95
N ALA A 130 13.52 45.45 25.98
CA ALA A 130 12.98 44.90 27.23
C ALA A 130 11.59 44.27 27.06
N ALA A 131 10.86 44.63 25.99
CA ALA A 131 9.56 44.07 25.65
C ALA A 131 9.33 44.11 24.13
N LEU A 132 8.82 43.02 23.57
CA LEU A 132 8.34 42.96 22.20
C LEU A 132 7.02 43.74 22.08
N GLN A 133 6.84 44.49 21.00
CA GLN A 133 5.56 45.12 20.72
C GLN A 133 4.49 44.07 20.40
N THR A 134 3.22 44.36 20.73
CA THR A 134 2.07 43.47 20.49
C THR A 134 1.88 43.09 19.02
N ASP A 135 2.38 43.92 18.09
CA ASP A 135 2.29 43.71 16.64
C ASP A 135 3.64 43.36 15.98
N HIS A 136 4.48 42.58 16.67
CA HIS A 136 5.74 42.13 16.08
C HIS A 136 5.51 41.09 14.97
N GLN A 137 5.67 41.51 13.72
CA GLN A 137 5.38 40.68 12.54
C GLN A 137 6.21 39.38 12.50
N GLU A 138 7.48 39.44 12.92
CA GLU A 138 8.35 38.25 12.96
C GLU A 138 7.91 37.25 14.02
N LEU A 139 7.36 37.72 15.14
CA LEU A 139 6.84 36.85 16.19
C LEU A 139 5.61 36.09 15.71
N ARG A 140 4.70 36.77 14.98
CA ARG A 140 3.52 36.11 14.39
C ARG A 140 3.93 35.03 13.40
N ARG A 141 4.87 35.36 12.49
CA ARG A 141 5.38 34.40 11.51
C ARG A 141 6.05 33.19 12.18
N PHE A 142 6.86 33.44 13.21
CA PHE A 142 7.51 32.39 13.98
C PHE A 142 6.49 31.45 14.66
N ILE A 143 5.45 32.03 15.27
CA ILE A 143 4.35 31.26 15.89
C ILE A 143 3.62 30.43 14.83
N GLU A 144 3.27 31.01 13.68
CA GLU A 144 2.59 30.29 12.59
C GLU A 144 3.42 29.13 12.06
N GLU A 145 4.71 29.32 11.81
CA GLU A 145 5.62 28.28 11.31
C GLU A 145 5.80 27.14 12.33
N HIS A 146 5.95 27.45 13.62
CA HIS A 146 6.18 26.42 14.65
C HIS A 146 4.89 25.73 15.10
N THR A 147 3.75 26.43 15.12
CA THR A 147 2.44 25.80 15.44
C THR A 147 1.95 24.90 14.31
N THR A 148 2.21 25.25 13.05
CA THR A 148 1.88 24.37 11.91
C THR A 148 2.74 23.11 11.90
N MET A 149 4.04 23.21 12.21
CA MET A 149 4.88 22.03 12.42
C MET A 149 4.40 21.19 13.60
N ALA A 150 4.07 21.80 14.75
CA ALA A 150 3.55 21.08 15.90
C ALA A 150 2.25 20.33 15.57
N MET A 151 1.29 20.96 14.86
CA MET A 151 0.05 20.31 14.46
C MET A 151 0.25 19.14 13.48
N LEU A 152 1.14 19.27 12.50
CA LEU A 152 1.44 18.19 11.56
C LEU A 152 2.09 16.99 12.26
N THR A 153 3.00 17.26 13.21
CA THR A 153 3.67 16.21 13.99
C THR A 153 2.70 15.55 14.98
N TYR A 154 1.80 16.32 15.59
CA TYR A 154 0.76 15.82 16.50
C TYR A 154 -0.24 14.91 15.77
N GLN A 155 -0.64 15.27 14.54
CA GLN A 155 -1.47 14.39 13.69
C GLN A 155 -0.75 13.08 13.36
N HIS A 156 0.58 13.09 13.21
CA HIS A 156 1.35 11.90 12.93
C HIS A 156 1.56 10.98 14.16
N THR A 157 1.64 11.54 15.38
CA THR A 157 1.84 10.78 16.63
C THR A 157 0.54 10.34 17.31
N PHE A 158 -0.55 11.11 17.22
CA PHE A 158 -1.85 10.65 17.72
C PHE A 158 -2.44 9.49 16.90
N VAL A 159 -2.05 9.35 15.64
CA VAL A 159 -2.39 8.18 14.82
C VAL A 159 -1.71 6.89 15.33
N THR A 160 -0.62 7.00 16.10
CA THR A 160 0.14 5.84 16.62
C THR A 160 -0.15 5.53 18.10
N LEU A 161 -0.59 6.48 18.92
CA LEU A 161 -1.02 6.24 20.31
C LEU A 161 -2.51 5.81 20.37
N ARG A 162 -2.79 4.57 19.98
CA ARG A 162 -4.10 3.95 20.27
C ARG A 162 -4.19 3.65 21.78
N PRO A 163 -5.27 4.06 22.47
CA PRO A 163 -5.49 3.64 23.86
C PRO A 163 -5.42 2.12 23.97
N THR A 164 -4.74 1.63 25.00
CA THR A 164 -4.56 0.22 25.28
C THR A 164 -5.92 -0.46 25.41
N ARG A 165 -6.00 -1.72 24.99
CA ARG A 165 -7.25 -2.50 24.81
C ARG A 165 -8.11 -2.61 26.09
N SER A 166 -7.56 -2.30 27.26
CA SER A 166 -8.20 -2.41 28.57
C SER A 166 -9.13 -1.25 28.94
N GLU A 167 -8.95 -0.06 28.37
CA GLU A 167 -9.69 1.14 28.81
C GLU A 167 -10.88 1.51 27.92
N ARG A 168 -11.06 0.82 26.79
CA ARG A 168 -12.22 1.07 25.92
C ARG A 168 -13.44 0.33 26.48
N PRO A 169 -14.54 1.02 26.82
CA PRO A 169 -15.79 0.34 27.14
C PRO A 169 -16.17 -0.54 25.94
N ARG A 170 -16.18 -1.85 26.13
CA ARG A 170 -16.67 -2.78 25.10
C ARG A 170 -18.16 -2.50 24.97
N CYS A 171 -18.60 -2.20 23.75
CA CYS A 171 -20.02 -2.22 23.43
C CYS A 171 -20.51 -3.66 23.61
N GLN A 172 -21.01 -3.99 24.80
CA GLN A 172 -21.64 -5.29 25.06
C GLN A 172 -22.98 -5.26 24.32
N SER A 173 -23.05 -5.88 23.14
CA SER A 173 -24.34 -6.26 22.60
C SER A 173 -24.96 -7.22 23.60
N LEU A 174 -26.19 -6.92 24.04
CA LEU A 174 -26.96 -7.89 24.79
C LEU A 174 -27.17 -9.09 23.86
N PRO A 175 -26.94 -10.33 24.35
CA PRO A 175 -27.20 -11.51 23.54
C PRO A 175 -28.67 -11.51 23.08
N PRO A 176 -28.96 -11.98 21.86
CA PRO A 176 -30.34 -12.10 21.40
C PRO A 176 -31.14 -12.93 22.42
N LYS A 177 -32.26 -12.38 22.88
CA LYS A 177 -33.16 -13.03 23.85
C LYS A 177 -33.47 -14.45 23.34
N GLY A 178 -33.08 -15.48 24.11
CA GLY A 178 -33.41 -16.88 23.81
C GLY A 178 -32.25 -17.87 23.71
N ARG A 179 -30.98 -17.47 23.86
CA ARG A 179 -29.86 -18.42 24.01
C ARG A 179 -29.24 -18.31 25.40
N SER A 180 -29.21 -19.43 26.13
CA SER A 180 -28.49 -19.53 27.39
C SER A 180 -26.99 -19.40 27.14
N TRP A 181 -26.39 -18.33 27.67
CA TRP A 181 -24.97 -18.08 27.55
C TRP A 181 -24.22 -18.96 28.57
N SER A 182 -23.29 -19.79 28.10
CA SER A 182 -22.50 -20.67 28.97
C SER A 182 -21.04 -20.20 28.97
N PRO A 183 -20.56 -19.55 30.06
CA PRO A 183 -19.27 -18.85 30.09
C PRO A 183 -18.06 -19.73 29.71
N ALA A 184 -18.15 -21.05 29.94
CA ALA A 184 -17.05 -21.99 29.74
C ALA A 184 -16.82 -22.39 28.27
N LYS A 185 -17.82 -22.30 27.39
CA LYS A 185 -17.69 -22.71 25.98
C LYS A 185 -17.32 -21.54 25.04
N ASP A 186 -17.71 -20.32 25.37
CA ASP A 186 -17.56 -19.17 24.46
C ASP A 186 -16.26 -18.37 24.64
N ALA A 187 -15.54 -18.54 25.75
CA ALA A 187 -14.25 -17.90 25.97
C ALA A 187 -13.18 -18.27 24.93
N ARG A 188 -13.27 -19.47 24.32
CA ARG A 188 -12.35 -19.90 23.24
C ARG A 188 -12.77 -19.44 21.84
N ARG A 189 -14.02 -18.98 21.66
CA ARG A 189 -14.55 -18.52 20.36
C ARG A 189 -14.40 -17.01 20.17
N ALA A 190 -14.23 -16.26 21.25
CA ALA A 190 -14.10 -14.81 21.25
C ALA A 190 -12.79 -14.26 20.64
N ASP A 191 -11.81 -15.12 20.32
CA ASP A 191 -10.51 -14.69 19.80
C ASP A 191 -10.38 -14.80 18.26
N ARG A 192 -11.42 -15.27 17.54
CA ARG A 192 -11.33 -15.52 16.08
C ARG A 192 -12.31 -14.81 15.17
N SER A 193 -13.16 -13.90 15.64
CA SER A 193 -13.99 -13.14 14.70
C SER A 193 -14.42 -11.79 15.24
N LEU A 194 -13.71 -10.75 14.80
CA LEU A 194 -14.16 -9.35 14.86
C LEU A 194 -15.20 -9.03 13.77
N ASP A 195 -15.57 -10.00 12.92
CA ASP A 195 -16.39 -9.78 11.72
C ASP A 195 -17.86 -10.25 11.85
N VAL A 196 -18.28 -10.76 13.02
CA VAL A 196 -19.65 -11.27 13.27
C VAL A 196 -20.51 -10.28 14.07
N TRP A 197 -20.35 -8.97 13.83
CA TRP A 197 -21.18 -7.94 14.47
C TRP A 197 -22.00 -7.09 13.50
N ALA A 198 -22.02 -7.47 12.21
CA ALA A 198 -22.64 -6.65 11.15
C ALA A 198 -24.11 -6.98 10.84
N GLN A 199 -24.73 -7.97 11.51
CA GLN A 199 -26.08 -8.44 11.11
C GLN A 199 -27.17 -8.35 12.19
N GLY A 200 -26.84 -7.81 13.37
CA GLY A 200 -27.86 -7.43 14.33
C GLY A 200 -28.13 -5.95 14.26
N ALA A 201 -29.21 -5.51 13.62
CA ALA A 201 -29.86 -4.23 13.89
C ALA A 201 -30.50 -4.23 15.31
N GLY A 202 -29.77 -4.79 16.28
CA GLY A 202 -30.15 -4.75 17.68
C GLY A 202 -29.82 -3.39 18.23
N ALA A 203 -30.78 -2.76 18.90
CA ALA A 203 -30.61 -1.51 19.59
C ALA A 203 -29.33 -1.54 20.44
N CYS A 204 -28.31 -0.79 20.02
CA CYS A 204 -27.16 -0.55 20.86
C CYS A 204 -27.68 0.03 22.18
N ALA A 205 -27.32 -0.56 23.32
CA ALA A 205 -27.78 -0.09 24.63
C ALA A 205 -27.36 1.38 24.92
N TRP A 206 -26.36 1.87 24.18
CA TRP A 206 -25.83 3.23 24.28
C TRP A 206 -26.51 4.18 23.29
N GLY A 207 -27.37 3.69 22.39
CA GLY A 207 -28.10 4.48 21.42
C GLY A 207 -27.20 5.46 20.66
N ALA A 208 -27.58 6.74 20.66
CA ALA A 208 -26.82 7.84 20.05
C ALA A 208 -25.52 8.21 20.81
N ALA A 209 -25.35 7.77 22.07
CA ALA A 209 -24.12 7.97 22.83
C ALA A 209 -23.03 6.95 22.47
N CYS A 210 -23.34 5.97 21.61
CA CYS A 210 -22.33 5.06 21.10
C CYS A 210 -21.47 5.77 20.05
N HIS A 211 -20.17 5.92 20.33
CA HIS A 211 -19.21 6.45 19.36
C HIS A 211 -18.77 5.42 18.32
N PHE A 212 -19.35 4.22 18.31
CA PHE A 212 -19.10 3.21 17.29
C PHE A 212 -20.16 3.29 16.19
N CYS A 213 -19.72 3.17 14.95
CA CYS A 213 -20.64 3.19 13.83
C CYS A 213 -21.45 1.89 13.77
N HIS A 214 -22.79 2.03 13.82
CA HIS A 214 -23.74 0.92 13.69
C HIS A 214 -24.35 0.81 12.29
N GLN A 215 -23.98 1.71 11.38
CA GLN A 215 -24.46 1.61 10.01
C GLN A 215 -23.89 0.34 9.36
N PRO A 216 -24.69 -0.38 8.56
CA PRO A 216 -24.21 -1.52 7.80
C PRO A 216 -23.14 -1.02 6.82
N HIS A 217 -21.87 -1.20 7.20
CA HIS A 217 -20.77 -0.90 6.30
C HIS A 217 -20.66 -2.02 5.29
N GLN A 218 -20.70 -1.69 4.00
CA GLN A 218 -20.19 -2.61 2.98
C GLN A 218 -18.77 -3.01 3.39
N LYS A 219 -18.48 -4.31 3.39
CA LYS A 219 -17.16 -4.85 3.74
C LYS A 219 -16.14 -4.19 2.80
N ARG A 220 -15.46 -3.16 3.30
CA ARG A 220 -14.40 -2.50 2.56
C ARG A 220 -13.36 -3.56 2.26
N GLN A 221 -12.99 -3.70 0.99
CA GLN A 221 -11.87 -4.56 0.63
C GLN A 221 -10.62 -4.03 1.29
N LYS A 222 -10.21 -4.73 2.34
CA LYS A 222 -9.01 -4.42 3.09
C LYS A 222 -7.93 -5.31 2.52
N LEU A 223 -6.84 -4.69 2.09
CA LEU A 223 -5.64 -5.44 1.72
C LEU A 223 -5.24 -6.34 2.88
N ASP A 224 -4.83 -7.57 2.57
CA ASP A 224 -4.34 -8.47 3.60
C ASP A 224 -2.98 -7.99 4.16
N ARG A 225 -2.45 -8.72 5.15
CA ARG A 225 -1.17 -8.35 5.78
C ARG A 225 0.00 -8.41 4.81
N ASN A 226 0.04 -9.42 3.95
CA ASN A 226 1.12 -9.67 2.99
C ASN A 226 1.07 -8.65 1.86
N GLN A 227 -0.11 -8.33 1.34
CA GLN A 227 -0.34 -7.29 0.34
C GLN A 227 0.10 -5.91 0.85
N ARG A 228 -0.24 -5.55 2.09
CA ARG A 228 0.25 -4.30 2.70
C ARG A 228 1.77 -4.27 2.85
N GLN A 229 2.38 -5.40 3.22
CA GLN A 229 3.84 -5.48 3.33
C GLN A 229 4.50 -5.37 1.96
N ALA A 230 3.96 -6.05 0.95
CA ALA A 230 4.45 -6.01 -0.41
C ALA A 230 4.32 -4.60 -1.02
N MET A 231 3.21 -3.89 -0.76
CA MET A 231 3.07 -2.49 -1.15
C MET A 231 4.10 -1.56 -0.51
N ARG A 232 4.54 -1.85 0.72
CA ARG A 232 5.61 -1.07 1.38
C ARG A 232 7.00 -1.38 0.81
N SER A 233 7.19 -2.54 0.21
CA SER A 233 8.44 -2.90 -0.47
C SER A 233 8.46 -2.53 -1.95
N MET A 234 7.37 -2.01 -2.51
CA MET A 234 7.36 -1.53 -3.89
C MET A 234 8.30 -0.34 -4.06
N THR A 235 9.00 -0.31 -5.20
CA THR A 235 9.67 0.91 -5.63
C THR A 235 8.66 1.98 -6.00
N GLN A 236 9.10 3.24 -5.98
CA GLN A 236 8.27 4.37 -6.39
C GLN A 236 7.73 4.21 -7.82
N ARG A 237 8.59 3.79 -8.77
CA ARG A 237 8.20 3.57 -10.17
C ARG A 237 7.14 2.48 -10.31
N GLU A 238 7.30 1.34 -9.63
CA GLU A 238 6.30 0.25 -9.65
C GLU A 238 4.96 0.72 -9.09
N ALA A 239 4.97 1.52 -8.01
CA ALA A 239 3.74 2.05 -7.41
C ALA A 239 3.02 3.04 -8.34
N LEU A 240 3.77 3.96 -8.96
CA LEU A 240 3.25 4.91 -9.94
C LEU A 240 2.69 4.20 -11.17
N GLN A 241 3.44 3.25 -11.75
CA GLN A 241 3.01 2.50 -12.93
C GLN A 241 1.73 1.71 -12.66
N MET A 242 1.67 0.98 -11.54
CA MET A 242 0.47 0.25 -11.15
C MET A 242 -0.72 1.18 -10.91
N LEU A 243 -0.49 2.33 -10.27
CA LEU A 243 -1.54 3.31 -10.01
C LEU A 243 -2.08 3.89 -11.32
N VAL A 244 -1.22 4.31 -12.24
CA VAL A 244 -1.61 4.85 -13.55
C VAL A 244 -2.44 3.84 -14.35
N GLU A 245 -1.95 2.61 -14.49
CA GLU A 245 -2.62 1.56 -15.26
C GLU A 245 -4.02 1.24 -14.67
N LYS A 246 -4.08 0.95 -13.37
CA LYS A 246 -5.35 0.52 -12.74
C LYS A 246 -6.33 1.67 -12.53
N LEU A 247 -5.84 2.89 -12.32
CA LEU A 247 -6.69 4.07 -12.24
C LEU A 247 -7.28 4.41 -13.61
N GLY A 248 -6.51 4.31 -14.69
CA GLY A 248 -6.98 4.52 -16.06
C GLY A 248 -8.04 3.50 -16.49
N GLU A 249 -7.76 2.20 -16.29
CA GLU A 249 -8.73 1.12 -16.54
C GLU A 249 -10.05 1.34 -15.80
N ARG A 250 -9.98 1.70 -14.51
CA ARG A 250 -11.16 1.93 -13.68
C ARG A 250 -11.92 3.19 -14.08
N ALA A 251 -11.22 4.27 -14.41
CA ALA A 251 -11.83 5.51 -14.84
C ALA A 251 -12.59 5.32 -16.16
N ALA A 252 -12.03 4.55 -17.10
CA ALA A 252 -12.71 4.17 -18.33
C ALA A 252 -13.97 3.31 -18.05
N ALA A 253 -13.85 2.29 -17.18
CA ALA A 253 -14.97 1.42 -16.83
C ALA A 253 -16.12 2.15 -16.10
N THR A 254 -15.81 3.21 -15.35
CA THR A 254 -16.79 3.98 -14.55
C THR A 254 -17.22 5.29 -15.21
N GLN A 255 -16.76 5.57 -16.44
CA GLN A 255 -17.02 6.83 -17.15
C GLN A 255 -16.56 8.08 -16.37
N LEU A 256 -15.52 7.95 -15.55
CA LEU A 256 -14.92 9.02 -14.76
C LEU A 256 -13.59 9.51 -15.35
N SER A 257 -13.31 9.18 -16.61
CA SER A 257 -12.04 9.50 -17.29
C SER A 257 -11.72 10.99 -17.23
N LEU A 258 -12.69 11.87 -17.50
CA LEU A 258 -12.47 13.32 -17.48
C LEU A 258 -12.10 13.86 -16.09
N GLN A 259 -12.73 13.33 -15.04
CA GLN A 259 -12.49 13.75 -13.66
C GLN A 259 -11.16 13.22 -13.11
N VAL A 260 -10.75 12.04 -13.58
CA VAL A 260 -9.52 11.36 -13.16
C VAL A 260 -8.31 11.78 -13.99
N GLN A 261 -8.51 12.31 -15.20
CA GLN A 261 -7.44 12.72 -16.12
C GLN A 261 -6.39 13.65 -15.48
N PRO A 262 -6.77 14.72 -14.74
CA PRO A 262 -5.78 15.61 -14.11
C PRO A 262 -4.88 14.89 -13.10
N ILE A 263 -5.38 13.82 -12.46
CA ILE A 263 -4.59 12.99 -11.56
C ILE A 263 -3.64 12.11 -12.37
N LEU A 264 -4.10 11.50 -13.47
CA LEU A 264 -3.27 10.69 -14.35
C LEU A 264 -2.13 11.51 -14.95
N ASP A 265 -2.37 12.77 -15.35
CA ASP A 265 -1.33 13.65 -15.92
C ASP A 265 -0.19 13.89 -14.92
N ILE A 266 -0.51 14.20 -13.65
CA ILE A 266 0.49 14.37 -12.57
C ILE A 266 1.27 13.08 -12.36
N LEU A 267 0.59 11.93 -12.36
CA LEU A 267 1.23 10.64 -12.14
C LEU A 267 2.13 10.24 -13.32
N HIS A 268 1.75 10.57 -14.56
CA HIS A 268 2.54 10.33 -15.76
C HIS A 268 3.80 11.20 -15.79
N GLU A 269 3.69 12.48 -15.46
CA GLU A 269 4.84 13.40 -15.32
C GLU A 269 5.84 12.84 -14.30
N GLN A 270 5.35 12.41 -13.14
CA GLN A 270 6.19 11.79 -12.11
C GLN A 270 6.78 10.44 -12.51
N LEU A 271 6.04 9.64 -13.29
CA LEU A 271 6.56 8.39 -13.83
C LEU A 271 7.67 8.64 -14.86
N ALA A 272 7.61 9.73 -15.63
CA ALA A 272 8.65 10.12 -16.59
C ALA A 272 9.94 10.59 -15.89
N GLU A 273 9.83 11.29 -14.77
CA GLU A 273 10.99 11.75 -13.97
C GLU A 273 11.64 10.62 -13.16
N THR A 274 10.89 9.59 -12.79
CA THR A 274 11.40 8.51 -11.95
C THR A 274 12.27 7.55 -12.79
N PRO A 275 13.57 7.36 -12.48
CA PRO A 275 14.45 6.51 -13.26
C PRO A 275 14.01 5.04 -13.25
N GLU A 276 14.34 4.31 -14.32
CA GLU A 276 14.05 2.87 -14.43
C GLU A 276 14.90 2.08 -13.43
N GLY A 277 14.25 1.60 -12.37
CA GLY A 277 14.84 0.72 -11.37
C GLY A 277 14.59 -0.77 -11.69
N ARG A 278 15.39 -1.65 -11.08
CA ARG A 278 15.04 -3.08 -11.07
C ARG A 278 13.75 -3.29 -10.28
N PRO A 279 12.82 -4.12 -10.77
CA PRO A 279 11.61 -4.42 -10.03
C PRO A 279 11.95 -5.04 -8.68
N SER A 280 11.33 -4.54 -7.61
CA SER A 280 11.53 -5.05 -6.25
C SER A 280 10.58 -6.19 -5.91
N LEU A 281 9.43 -6.28 -6.58
CA LEU A 281 8.46 -7.33 -6.34
C LEU A 281 8.67 -8.52 -7.26
N SER A 282 8.35 -9.72 -6.77
CA SER A 282 8.18 -10.86 -7.66
C SER A 282 6.97 -10.63 -8.58
N GLN A 283 7.00 -11.23 -9.77
CA GLN A 283 5.90 -11.11 -10.73
C GLN A 283 4.56 -11.58 -10.13
N SER A 284 4.57 -12.63 -9.31
CA SER A 284 3.37 -13.13 -8.63
C SER A 284 2.84 -12.16 -7.57
N GLN A 285 3.73 -11.50 -6.81
CA GLN A 285 3.34 -10.46 -5.86
C GLN A 285 2.73 -9.25 -6.58
N GLY A 286 3.35 -8.81 -7.68
CA GLY A 286 2.83 -7.72 -8.50
C GLY A 286 1.41 -7.99 -9.00
N ARG A 287 1.17 -9.19 -9.57
CA ARG A 287 -0.18 -9.61 -10.02
C ARG A 287 -1.20 -9.68 -8.89
N ASN A 288 -0.80 -10.20 -7.72
CA ASN A 288 -1.69 -10.30 -6.56
C ASN A 288 -2.12 -8.92 -6.05
N ILE A 289 -1.20 -7.96 -5.97
CA ILE A 289 -1.53 -6.59 -5.56
C ILE A 289 -2.38 -5.91 -6.62
N ALA A 290 -2.02 -6.02 -7.91
CA ALA A 290 -2.79 -5.44 -9.01
C ALA A 290 -4.25 -5.94 -9.02
N CYS A 291 -4.47 -7.24 -8.79
CA CYS A 291 -5.82 -7.82 -8.68
C CYS A 291 -6.58 -7.33 -7.43
N ALA A 292 -5.89 -7.07 -6.32
CA ALA A 292 -6.52 -6.51 -5.13
C ALA A 292 -6.88 -5.02 -5.31
N VAL A 293 -6.01 -4.26 -5.97
CA VAL A 293 -6.19 -2.83 -6.26
C VAL A 293 -7.30 -2.62 -7.29
N SER A 294 -7.40 -3.45 -8.33
CA SER A 294 -8.43 -3.31 -9.38
C SER A 294 -9.88 -3.42 -8.87
N LYS A 295 -10.07 -4.08 -7.72
CA LYS A 295 -11.37 -4.24 -7.09
C LYS A 295 -11.75 -3.06 -6.19
N MET A 296 -10.83 -2.13 -5.94
CA MET A 296 -11.07 -0.92 -5.15
C MET A 296 -11.74 0.19 -5.96
N SER A 297 -12.34 1.17 -5.28
CA SER A 297 -12.77 2.41 -5.93
C SER A 297 -11.55 3.31 -6.24
N CYS A 298 -11.66 4.21 -7.23
CA CYS A 298 -10.59 5.14 -7.61
C CYS A 298 -10.00 5.88 -6.39
N ARG A 299 -10.87 6.37 -5.50
CA ARG A 299 -10.46 7.02 -4.25
C ARG A 299 -9.64 6.11 -3.36
N MET A 300 -10.06 4.86 -3.17
CA MET A 300 -9.33 3.90 -2.33
C MET A 300 -8.00 3.49 -2.96
N MET A 301 -7.93 3.32 -4.28
CA MET A 301 -6.67 3.03 -4.98
C MET A 301 -5.66 4.16 -4.76
N ILE A 302 -6.08 5.41 -4.98
CA ILE A 302 -5.22 6.58 -4.79
C ILE A 302 -4.77 6.64 -3.33
N GLN A 303 -5.68 6.56 -2.36
CA GLN A 303 -5.31 6.62 -0.93
C GLN A 303 -4.38 5.48 -0.48
N ALA A 304 -4.51 4.28 -1.05
CA ALA A 304 -3.68 3.14 -0.70
C ALA A 304 -2.26 3.26 -1.27
N LEU A 305 -2.12 3.77 -2.50
CA LEU A 305 -0.85 3.80 -3.23
C LEU A 305 -0.08 5.13 -3.11
N LEU A 306 -0.76 6.24 -2.77
CA LEU A 306 -0.11 7.56 -2.63
C LEU A 306 1.08 7.59 -1.66
N PRO A 307 1.04 6.89 -0.50
CA PRO A 307 2.19 6.86 0.39
C PRO A 307 3.41 6.14 -0.20
N ALA A 308 3.19 5.17 -1.10
CA ALA A 308 4.25 4.40 -1.76
C ALA A 308 4.83 5.13 -2.98
N SER A 309 4.06 6.03 -3.61
CA SER A 309 4.48 6.77 -4.80
C SER A 309 5.40 7.95 -4.52
N ARG A 310 5.69 8.27 -3.24
CA ARG A 310 6.65 9.31 -2.81
C ARG A 310 6.52 10.65 -3.58
N LEU A 311 5.28 11.05 -3.87
CA LEU A 311 5.02 12.32 -4.53
C LEU A 311 5.48 13.49 -3.67
N GLU A 312 5.89 14.58 -4.32
CA GLU A 312 6.26 15.80 -3.63
C GLU A 312 5.05 16.45 -2.96
N ALA A 313 5.26 17.15 -1.85
CA ALA A 313 4.19 17.82 -1.10
C ALA A 313 3.24 18.68 -1.96
N PRO A 314 3.69 19.51 -2.93
CA PRO A 314 2.79 20.22 -3.83
C PRO A 314 1.90 19.31 -4.67
N GLN A 315 2.43 18.20 -5.18
CA GLN A 315 1.69 17.23 -5.99
C GLN A 315 0.65 16.49 -5.16
N ILE A 316 1.00 16.10 -3.93
CA ILE A 316 0.05 15.49 -2.99
C ILE A 316 -1.15 16.42 -2.78
N ARG A 317 -0.91 17.73 -2.55
CA ARG A 317 -1.99 18.71 -2.40
C ARG A 317 -2.84 18.84 -3.67
N GLN A 318 -2.22 18.77 -4.85
CA GLN A 318 -2.95 18.82 -6.12
C GLN A 318 -3.82 17.58 -6.32
N VAL A 319 -3.28 16.38 -6.11
CA VAL A 319 -4.03 15.11 -6.16
C VAL A 319 -5.18 15.13 -5.15
N GLN A 320 -4.95 15.62 -3.93
CA GLN A 320 -6.01 15.75 -2.92
C GLN A 320 -7.13 16.70 -3.33
N ARG A 321 -6.83 17.83 -3.99
CA ARG A 321 -7.85 18.74 -4.54
C ARG A 321 -8.70 18.03 -5.60
N HIS A 322 -8.07 17.32 -6.53
CA HIS A 322 -8.81 16.55 -7.55
C HIS A 322 -9.63 15.40 -6.94
N LEU A 323 -9.15 14.78 -5.86
CA LEU A 323 -9.92 13.77 -5.11
C LEU A 323 -11.20 14.31 -4.48
N GLU A 324 -11.20 15.54 -3.96
CA GLU A 324 -12.41 16.15 -3.40
C GLU A 324 -13.43 16.51 -4.51
N VAL A 325 -12.95 16.92 -5.69
CA VAL A 325 -13.81 17.09 -6.88
C VAL A 325 -14.43 15.75 -7.29
N LEU A 326 -13.60 14.69 -7.39
CA LEU A 326 -14.06 13.34 -7.73
C LEU A 326 -15.11 12.82 -6.73
N LYS A 327 -14.89 13.04 -5.43
CA LYS A 327 -15.82 12.68 -4.37
C LYS A 327 -17.15 13.42 -4.51
N SER A 328 -17.14 14.69 -4.88
CA SER A 328 -18.36 15.47 -5.11
C SER A 328 -19.16 14.92 -6.30
N HIS A 329 -18.50 14.50 -7.38
CA HIS A 329 -19.16 13.86 -8.52
C HIS A 329 -19.75 12.49 -8.17
N LEU A 330 -19.03 11.65 -7.42
CA LEU A 330 -19.55 10.36 -6.98
C LEU A 330 -20.80 10.52 -6.10
N ALA A 331 -20.82 11.52 -5.22
CA ALA A 331 -21.99 11.82 -4.38
C ALA A 331 -23.21 12.33 -5.17
N GLN A 332 -23.05 12.76 -6.43
CA GLN A 332 -24.16 13.14 -7.32
C GLN A 332 -24.70 11.97 -8.14
N GLN A 333 -24.01 10.83 -8.16
CA GLN A 333 -24.41 9.63 -8.90
C GLN A 333 -25.22 8.64 -8.03
N ASP A 334 -25.13 8.78 -6.70
CA ASP A 334 -25.91 8.03 -5.70
C ASP A 334 -27.26 8.69 -5.42
#